data_AF-A0A954GBB4-F1
#
_entry.id   AF-A0A954GBB4-F1
#
_cell.length_a   1.000
_cell.length_b   1.000
_cell.length_c   1.000
_cell.angle_alpha   90.00
_cell.angle_beta   90.00
_cell.angle_gamma   90.00
#
_symmetry.space_group_name_H-M   'P 1'
#
loop_
_entity.id
_entity.type
_entity.pdbx_description
1 polymer ?
#
loop_
_entity_poly.entity_id
_entity_poly.type
_entity_poly.pdbx_seq_one_letter_code
_entity_poly.pdbx_strand_id
1 'polypeptide(L)'
;ATSAEVEHLLDEEAGGAIAAFKELVSNPPTDWLNPVLLTGSSVLVDDDIADQLQSRAEEWLQTRNIDVTLSREPFDGFDLLNGSGSQWSPRVYVEMITGLFQAGITRCLVGTRGLLGEGWDANKINVLIDLTTVTTSMTVNQLRGRSFRLDPDQPEKVANNWDVVCIAPEFTKGLDDYERFNKKHCRLFGVTDDGLIE
;
A
#
# COMPACT_ATOMS: atom_id res chain seq x y z
N ALA A 1 -3.05 -0.45 -27.95
CA ALA A 1 -3.61 0.90 -27.71
C ALA A 1 -3.66 1.05 -26.22
N THR A 2 -2.82 1.90 -25.65
CA THR A 2 -2.83 2.25 -24.23
C THR A 2 -4.19 2.88 -23.91
N SER A 3 -4.90 2.36 -22.91
CA SER A 3 -6.14 2.98 -22.44
C SER A 3 -5.81 4.40 -21.97
N ALA A 4 -6.66 5.39 -22.29
CA ALA A 4 -6.45 6.79 -21.89
C ALA A 4 -6.33 6.96 -20.36
N GLU A 5 -6.89 6.02 -19.60
CA GLU A 5 -6.78 5.97 -18.14
C GLU A 5 -5.37 5.59 -17.69
N VAL A 6 -4.68 4.74 -18.45
CA VAL A 6 -3.29 4.34 -18.20
C VAL A 6 -2.34 5.48 -18.55
N GLU A 7 -2.52 6.18 -19.67
CA GLU A 7 -1.70 7.36 -20.00
C GLU A 7 -1.78 8.44 -18.92
N HIS A 8 -2.98 8.72 -18.40
CA HIS A 8 -3.16 9.67 -17.30
C HIS A 8 -2.48 9.21 -15.99
N LEU A 9 -2.42 7.91 -15.71
CA LEU A 9 -1.71 7.36 -14.54
C LEU A 9 -0.19 7.46 -14.68
N LEU A 10 0.34 7.59 -15.90
CA LEU A 10 1.78 7.62 -16.17
C LEU A 10 2.35 9.04 -16.30
N ASP A 11 1.50 10.01 -16.67
CA ASP A 11 1.92 11.38 -16.99
C ASP A 11 2.10 12.29 -15.76
N GLU A 12 1.63 11.87 -14.58
CA GLU A 12 1.80 12.61 -13.33
C GLU A 12 2.56 11.81 -12.27
N GLU A 13 3.43 12.51 -11.53
CA GLU A 13 4.06 12.11 -10.27
C GLU A 13 5.45 11.44 -10.31
N ALA A 14 6.48 12.26 -10.54
CA ALA A 14 7.74 12.03 -9.83
C ALA A 14 7.47 12.06 -8.31
N GLY A 15 7.75 10.96 -7.60
CA GLY A 15 7.59 10.85 -6.14
C GLY A 15 6.20 10.38 -5.65
N GLY A 16 5.33 9.94 -6.56
CA GLY A 16 3.99 9.42 -6.23
C GLY A 16 3.93 7.94 -5.87
N ALA A 17 2.73 7.46 -5.49
CA ALA A 17 2.50 6.04 -5.20
C ALA A 17 2.76 5.14 -6.42
N ILE A 18 2.46 5.65 -7.62
CA ILE A 18 2.73 4.96 -8.90
C ILE A 18 4.23 4.85 -9.14
N ALA A 19 5.02 5.90 -8.88
CA ALA A 19 6.46 5.86 -9.03
C ALA A 19 7.10 4.85 -8.06
N ALA A 20 6.65 4.83 -6.80
CA ALA A 20 7.10 3.82 -5.84
C ALA A 20 6.72 2.40 -6.28
N PHE A 21 5.51 2.18 -6.77
CA PHE A 21 5.08 0.89 -7.30
C PHE A 21 5.94 0.43 -8.48
N LYS A 22 6.19 1.31 -9.47
CA LYS A 22 7.05 1.01 -10.62
C LYS A 22 8.48 0.63 -10.22
N GLU A 23 9.05 1.32 -9.24
CA GLU A 23 10.37 0.95 -8.71
C GLU A 23 10.32 -0.44 -8.07
N LEU A 24 9.26 -0.77 -7.33
CA LEU A 24 9.14 -2.07 -6.66
C LEU A 24 9.06 -3.25 -7.64
N VAL A 25 8.30 -3.11 -8.74
CA VAL A 25 8.14 -4.16 -9.77
C VAL A 25 9.31 -4.25 -10.75
N SER A 26 10.13 -3.19 -10.87
CA SER A 26 11.28 -3.20 -11.79
C SER A 26 12.61 -3.56 -11.11
N ASN A 27 12.62 -3.63 -9.78
CA ASN A 27 13.82 -3.81 -8.98
C ASN A 27 13.87 -5.24 -8.38
N PRO A 28 14.80 -6.13 -8.81
CA PRO A 28 14.77 -7.55 -8.45
C PRO A 28 14.74 -7.85 -6.93
N PRO A 29 15.45 -7.10 -6.06
CA PRO A 29 15.31 -7.20 -4.60
C PRO A 29 13.89 -7.00 -4.02
N THR A 30 13.00 -6.31 -4.73
CA THR A 30 11.63 -6.00 -4.26
C THR A 30 10.55 -6.68 -5.07
N ASP A 31 10.86 -7.05 -6.31
CA ASP A 31 9.95 -7.69 -7.26
C ASP A 31 9.29 -8.95 -6.68
N TRP A 32 10.07 -9.81 -6.01
CA TRP A 32 9.56 -11.03 -5.36
C TRP A 32 8.50 -10.80 -4.25
N LEU A 33 8.27 -9.55 -3.84
CA LEU A 33 7.16 -9.18 -2.94
C LEU A 33 5.81 -9.17 -3.65
N ASN A 34 5.80 -9.28 -4.98
CA ASN A 34 4.65 -9.24 -5.86
C ASN A 34 3.77 -8.01 -5.59
N PRO A 35 4.28 -6.78 -5.82
CA PRO A 35 3.58 -5.55 -5.44
C PRO A 35 2.19 -5.42 -6.07
N VAL A 36 1.26 -4.85 -5.32
CA VAL A 36 -0.05 -4.43 -5.83
C VAL A 36 -0.32 -3.01 -5.39
N LEU A 37 -0.65 -2.14 -6.34
CA LEU A 37 -1.03 -0.75 -6.07
C LEU A 37 -2.55 -0.57 -6.17
N LEU A 38 -3.12 -0.01 -5.11
CA LEU A 38 -4.52 0.42 -5.06
C LEU A 38 -4.63 1.90 -5.42
N THR A 39 -5.41 2.22 -6.44
CA THR A 39 -5.80 3.59 -6.81
C THR A 39 -7.27 3.83 -6.51
N GLY A 40 -7.76 5.06 -6.75
CA GLY A 40 -9.18 5.41 -6.50
C GLY A 40 -10.17 4.73 -7.46
N SER A 41 -9.72 4.26 -8.62
CA SER A 41 -10.57 3.63 -9.64
C SER A 41 -10.11 2.25 -10.08
N SER A 42 -8.83 1.91 -9.86
CA SER A 42 -8.19 0.74 -10.45
C SER A 42 -7.18 0.07 -9.50
N VAL A 43 -6.77 -1.14 -9.87
CA VAL A 43 -5.73 -1.91 -9.17
C VAL A 43 -4.63 -2.24 -10.17
N LEU A 44 -3.39 -1.91 -9.85
CA LEU A 44 -2.21 -2.30 -10.62
C LEU A 44 -1.55 -3.49 -9.94
N VAL A 45 -1.23 -4.52 -10.71
CA VAL A 45 -0.83 -5.83 -10.21
C VAL A 45 0.46 -6.24 -10.90
N ASP A 46 1.47 -6.63 -10.14
CA ASP A 46 2.66 -7.27 -10.69
C ASP A 46 2.30 -8.44 -11.64
N ASP A 47 2.95 -8.48 -12.80
CA ASP A 47 2.65 -9.46 -13.85
C ASP A 47 2.97 -10.90 -13.42
N ASP A 48 3.93 -11.09 -12.51
CA ASP A 48 4.30 -12.38 -11.91
C ASP A 48 3.12 -13.08 -11.21
N ILE A 49 2.18 -12.31 -10.66
CA ILE A 49 1.00 -12.85 -9.96
C ILE A 49 -0.32 -12.54 -10.64
N ALA A 50 -0.33 -11.88 -11.80
CA ALA A 50 -1.54 -11.38 -12.43
C ALA A 50 -2.62 -12.46 -12.64
N ASP A 51 -2.23 -13.63 -13.15
CA ASP A 51 -3.15 -14.77 -13.38
C ASP A 51 -3.68 -15.36 -12.08
N GLN A 52 -2.80 -15.55 -11.10
CA GLN A 52 -3.16 -16.11 -9.80
C GLN A 52 -4.07 -15.15 -9.03
N LEU A 53 -3.73 -13.86 -9.03
CA LEU A 53 -4.48 -12.82 -8.33
C LEU A 53 -5.87 -12.67 -8.93
N GLN A 54 -6.00 -12.64 -10.27
CA GLN A 54 -7.31 -12.58 -10.92
C GLN A 54 -8.17 -13.80 -10.56
N SER A 55 -7.61 -15.00 -10.64
CA SER A 55 -8.34 -16.24 -10.30
C SER A 55 -8.88 -16.21 -8.86
N ARG A 56 -8.05 -15.76 -7.91
CA ARG A 56 -8.44 -15.66 -6.49
C ARG A 56 -9.41 -14.50 -6.23
N ALA A 57 -9.30 -13.41 -6.98
CA ALA A 57 -10.22 -12.29 -6.93
C ALA A 57 -11.63 -12.72 -7.40
N GLU A 58 -11.72 -13.46 -8.51
CA GLU A 58 -12.98 -14.02 -9.01
C GLU A 58 -13.63 -14.99 -8.00
N GLU A 59 -12.84 -15.88 -7.39
CA GLU A 59 -13.32 -16.77 -6.33
C GLU A 59 -13.86 -15.99 -5.12
N TRP A 60 -13.16 -14.92 -4.72
CA TRP A 60 -13.55 -14.06 -3.61
C TRP A 60 -14.89 -13.35 -3.88
N LEU A 61 -15.08 -12.85 -5.10
CA LEU A 61 -16.31 -12.20 -5.56
C LEU A 61 -17.48 -13.19 -5.59
N GLN A 62 -17.27 -14.38 -6.17
CA GLN A 62 -18.27 -15.44 -6.26
C GLN A 62 -18.74 -15.91 -4.88
N THR A 63 -17.80 -16.16 -3.96
CA THR A 63 -18.12 -16.61 -2.59
C THR A 63 -18.95 -15.58 -1.81
N ARG A 64 -18.82 -14.30 -2.14
CA ARG A 64 -19.59 -13.19 -1.53
C ARG A 64 -20.81 -12.78 -2.33
N ASN A 65 -21.07 -13.46 -3.44
CA ASN A 65 -22.21 -13.20 -4.32
C ASN A 65 -22.23 -11.73 -4.83
N ILE A 66 -21.05 -11.18 -5.12
CA ILE A 66 -20.84 -9.82 -5.65
C ILE A 66 -20.78 -9.87 -7.17
N ASP A 67 -21.65 -9.14 -7.84
CA ASP A 67 -21.75 -9.06 -9.31
C ASP A 67 -20.78 -8.01 -9.87
N VAL A 68 -19.56 -8.47 -10.12
CA VAL A 68 -18.49 -7.71 -10.79
C VAL A 68 -17.80 -8.64 -11.78
N THR A 69 -17.63 -8.18 -13.02
CA THR A 69 -16.79 -8.85 -14.01
C THR A 69 -15.42 -8.17 -14.05
N LEU A 70 -14.37 -8.94 -13.76
CA LEU A 70 -13.00 -8.44 -13.82
C LEU A 70 -12.46 -8.48 -15.25
N SER A 71 -11.64 -7.49 -15.58
CA SER A 71 -10.87 -7.44 -16.82
C SER A 71 -9.46 -6.96 -16.52
N ARG A 72 -8.51 -7.40 -17.35
CA ARG A 72 -7.10 -7.11 -17.16
C ARG A 72 -6.46 -6.59 -18.43
N GLU A 73 -5.65 -5.55 -18.30
CA GLU A 73 -4.90 -4.96 -19.41
C GLU A 73 -3.40 -4.95 -19.07
N PRO A 74 -2.56 -5.71 -19.79
CA PRO A 74 -1.12 -5.71 -19.58
C PRO A 74 -0.48 -4.36 -19.89
N PHE A 75 0.47 -3.95 -19.07
CA PHE A 75 1.19 -2.69 -19.20
C PHE A 75 2.63 -2.77 -18.63
N ASP A 76 3.62 -2.87 -19.51
CA ASP A 76 5.05 -2.66 -19.22
C ASP A 76 5.54 -3.17 -17.83
N GLY A 77 5.43 -4.48 -17.61
CA GLY A 77 5.89 -5.16 -16.37
C GLY A 77 4.86 -5.21 -15.24
N PHE A 78 3.61 -4.82 -15.49
CA PHE A 78 2.49 -5.03 -14.57
C PHE A 78 1.17 -5.00 -15.34
N ASP A 79 0.07 -5.37 -14.68
CA ASP A 79 -1.24 -5.46 -15.27
C ASP A 79 -2.22 -4.52 -14.57
N LEU A 80 -3.03 -3.80 -15.35
CA LEU A 80 -4.16 -3.03 -14.84
C LEU A 80 -5.36 -3.95 -14.68
N LEU A 81 -5.75 -4.21 -13.44
CA LEU A 81 -6.97 -4.92 -13.08
C LEU A 81 -8.12 -3.92 -12.86
N ASN A 82 -9.16 -4.09 -13.65
CA ASN A 82 -10.41 -3.32 -13.57
C ASN A 82 -11.59 -4.24 -13.29
N GLY A 83 -12.66 -3.65 -12.78
CA GLY A 83 -13.94 -4.32 -12.61
C GLY A 83 -15.06 -3.53 -13.27
N SER A 84 -16.01 -4.25 -13.85
CA SER A 84 -17.25 -3.71 -14.41
C SER A 84 -18.45 -4.27 -13.64
N GLY A 85 -19.48 -3.44 -13.50
CA GLY A 85 -20.67 -3.76 -12.69
C GLY A 85 -20.96 -2.66 -11.67
N SER A 86 -22.21 -2.55 -11.23
CA SER A 86 -22.65 -1.50 -10.30
C SER A 86 -22.05 -1.63 -8.90
N GLN A 87 -21.50 -2.80 -8.57
CA GLN A 87 -20.88 -3.09 -7.28
C GLN A 87 -19.37 -2.82 -7.27
N TRP A 88 -18.73 -2.58 -8.43
CA TRP A 88 -17.32 -2.21 -8.47
C TRP A 88 -17.12 -0.86 -7.81
N SER A 89 -16.41 -0.85 -6.68
CA SER A 89 -16.23 0.33 -5.84
C SER A 89 -14.98 0.20 -4.98
N PRO A 90 -14.42 1.32 -4.48
CA PRO A 90 -13.28 1.31 -3.55
C PRO A 90 -13.41 0.34 -2.40
N ARG A 91 -14.60 0.26 -1.82
CA ARG A 91 -14.86 -0.68 -0.74
C ARG A 91 -14.63 -2.13 -1.17
N VAL A 92 -15.13 -2.54 -2.34
CA VAL A 92 -15.07 -3.93 -2.80
C VAL A 92 -13.64 -4.32 -3.14
N TYR A 93 -12.94 -3.54 -3.96
CA TYR A 93 -11.60 -3.93 -4.39
C TYR A 93 -10.56 -3.80 -3.26
N VAL A 94 -10.70 -2.82 -2.35
CA VAL A 94 -9.81 -2.73 -1.18
C VAL A 94 -10.00 -3.95 -0.28
N GLU A 95 -11.24 -4.36 0.01
CA GLU A 95 -11.52 -5.54 0.85
C GLU A 95 -11.01 -6.83 0.20
N MET A 96 -11.24 -6.97 -1.12
CA MET A 96 -10.77 -8.10 -1.91
C MET A 96 -9.24 -8.22 -1.88
N ILE A 97 -8.53 -7.16 -2.28
CA ILE A 97 -7.06 -7.15 -2.32
C ILE A 97 -6.47 -7.31 -0.91
N THR A 98 -7.11 -6.76 0.12
CA THR A 98 -6.71 -7.00 1.51
C THR A 98 -6.82 -8.48 1.88
N GLY A 99 -7.90 -9.16 1.47
CA GLY A 99 -8.05 -10.60 1.65
C GLY A 99 -6.94 -11.40 0.96
N LEU A 100 -6.58 -11.03 -0.27
CA LEU A 100 -5.51 -11.68 -1.03
C LEU A 100 -4.11 -11.44 -0.42
N PHE A 101 -3.87 -10.23 0.09
CA PHE A 101 -2.66 -9.89 0.84
C PHE A 101 -2.54 -10.73 2.12
N GLN A 102 -3.62 -10.86 2.90
CA GLN A 102 -3.62 -11.71 4.10
C GLN A 102 -3.48 -13.21 3.79
N ALA A 103 -3.85 -13.64 2.58
CA ALA A 103 -3.60 -14.99 2.09
C ALA A 103 -2.17 -15.19 1.55
N GLY A 104 -1.37 -14.13 1.45
CA GLY A 104 0.00 -14.16 0.96
C GLY A 104 0.15 -14.25 -0.56
N ILE A 105 -0.90 -13.91 -1.33
CA ILE A 105 -0.83 -13.84 -2.80
C ILE A 105 0.07 -12.69 -3.25
N THR A 106 -0.13 -11.53 -2.63
CA THR A 106 0.79 -10.38 -2.69
C THR A 106 1.38 -10.16 -1.30
N ARG A 107 2.64 -9.72 -1.23
CA ARG A 107 3.35 -9.40 0.02
C ARG A 107 3.64 -7.91 0.16
N CYS A 108 3.31 -7.10 -0.84
CA CYS A 108 3.49 -5.65 -0.81
C CYS A 108 2.26 -4.95 -1.36
N LEU A 109 1.67 -4.09 -0.54
CA LEU A 109 0.61 -3.20 -0.97
C LEU A 109 1.14 -1.77 -1.00
N VAL A 110 0.92 -1.11 -2.14
CA VAL A 110 1.16 0.31 -2.32
C VAL A 110 -0.20 0.98 -2.40
N GLY A 111 -0.33 2.15 -1.80
CA GLY A 111 -1.57 2.89 -1.88
C GLY A 111 -1.48 4.23 -1.18
N THR A 112 -2.45 5.08 -1.46
CA THR A 112 -2.58 6.35 -0.77
C THR A 112 -3.35 6.17 0.54
N ARG A 113 -3.18 7.12 1.46
CA ARG A 113 -3.89 7.12 2.75
C ARG A 113 -5.40 7.08 2.62
N GLY A 114 -5.96 7.65 1.54
CA GLY A 114 -7.41 7.65 1.33
C GLY A 114 -7.97 6.23 1.20
N LEU A 115 -7.15 5.29 0.71
CA LEU A 115 -7.54 3.90 0.47
C LEU A 115 -7.08 2.96 1.58
N LEU A 116 -5.89 3.20 2.15
CA LEU A 116 -5.26 2.32 3.14
C LEU A 116 -5.17 2.91 4.55
N GLY A 117 -5.79 4.08 4.80
CA GLY A 117 -5.71 4.78 6.08
C GLY A 117 -6.89 4.51 7.03
N GLU A 118 -8.12 4.74 6.57
CA GLU A 118 -9.32 4.59 7.41
C GLU A 118 -10.02 3.25 7.15
N GLY A 119 -10.34 2.51 8.22
CA GLY A 119 -11.11 1.26 8.12
C GLY A 119 -10.37 0.05 7.54
N TRP A 120 -9.14 0.20 7.04
CA TRP A 120 -8.34 -0.91 6.51
C TRP A 120 -7.96 -1.93 7.60
N ASP A 121 -8.27 -3.20 7.37
CA ASP A 121 -8.07 -4.28 8.35
C ASP A 121 -7.18 -5.38 7.77
N ALA A 122 -5.88 -5.26 8.05
CA ALA A 122 -4.86 -6.22 7.66
C ALA A 122 -3.94 -6.49 8.86
N ASN A 123 -4.21 -7.58 9.58
CA ASN A 123 -3.48 -7.93 10.79
C ASN A 123 -2.14 -8.65 10.52
N LYS A 124 -1.93 -9.16 9.31
CA LYS A 124 -0.68 -9.84 8.89
C LYS A 124 0.44 -8.90 8.43
N ILE A 125 0.20 -7.58 8.38
CA ILE A 125 1.23 -6.60 8.01
C ILE A 125 2.35 -6.59 9.04
N ASN A 126 3.57 -6.90 8.63
CA ASN A 126 4.76 -6.85 9.48
C ASN A 126 5.72 -5.70 9.11
N VAL A 127 5.49 -4.99 8.01
CA VAL A 127 6.29 -3.82 7.61
C VAL A 127 5.34 -2.72 7.12
N LEU A 128 5.53 -1.51 7.63
CA LEU A 128 4.88 -0.29 7.15
C LEU A 128 5.97 0.70 6.77
N ILE A 129 5.94 1.19 5.53
CA ILE A 129 6.81 2.28 5.06
C ILE A 129 5.92 3.49 4.78
N ASP A 130 6.03 4.52 5.62
CA ASP A 130 5.28 5.76 5.46
C ASP A 130 6.12 6.77 4.68
N LEU A 131 5.70 7.03 3.44
CA LEU A 131 6.27 8.05 2.55
C LEU A 131 5.50 9.38 2.63
N THR A 132 4.55 9.52 3.55
CA THR A 132 3.65 10.67 3.61
C THR A 132 4.14 11.75 4.57
N THR A 133 3.88 13.01 4.18
CA THR A 133 4.26 14.20 4.95
C THR A 133 3.24 14.57 6.04
N VAL A 134 2.30 13.68 6.39
CA VAL A 134 1.19 14.02 7.29
C VAL A 134 1.62 13.99 8.76
N THR A 135 1.18 15.00 9.52
CA THR A 135 1.67 15.33 10.88
C THR A 135 0.71 15.06 12.03
N THR A 136 -0.54 14.67 11.80
CA THR A 136 -1.50 14.55 12.91
C THR A 136 -1.28 13.27 13.70
N SER A 137 -1.13 13.35 15.03
CA SER A 137 -0.84 12.18 15.88
C SER A 137 -1.90 11.08 15.77
N MET A 138 -3.17 11.45 15.56
CA MET A 138 -4.28 10.50 15.37
C MET A 138 -4.06 9.60 14.15
N THR A 139 -3.58 10.21 13.06
CA THR A 139 -3.28 9.53 11.81
C THR A 139 -2.14 8.51 11.97
N VAL A 140 -1.09 8.88 12.70
CA VAL A 140 0.08 8.01 12.92
C VAL A 140 -0.33 6.76 13.67
N ASN A 141 -1.14 6.95 14.72
CA ASN A 141 -1.66 5.86 15.53
C ASN A 141 -2.61 4.95 14.74
N GLN A 142 -3.38 5.50 13.78
CA GLN A 142 -4.24 4.69 12.91
C GLN A 142 -3.45 3.82 11.94
N LEU A 143 -2.38 4.34 11.34
CA LEU A 143 -1.52 3.60 10.41
C LEU A 143 -0.70 2.54 11.14
N ARG A 144 0.04 2.93 12.19
CA ARG A 144 0.88 2.00 12.99
C ARG A 144 0.04 1.00 13.79
N GLY A 145 -1.14 1.39 14.23
CA GLY A 145 -2.06 0.51 14.94
C GLY A 145 -2.49 -0.71 14.13
N ARG A 146 -2.33 -0.70 12.79
CA ARG A 146 -2.58 -1.87 11.94
C ARG A 146 -1.40 -2.84 11.97
N SER A 147 -0.18 -2.35 11.80
CA SER A 147 1.01 -3.20 11.85
C SER A 147 1.22 -3.81 13.24
N PHE A 148 0.84 -3.11 14.32
CA PHE A 148 0.90 -3.63 15.69
C PHE A 148 -0.16 -4.67 16.05
N ARG A 149 -1.14 -4.94 15.18
CA ARG A 149 -2.11 -6.02 15.45
C ARG A 149 -1.39 -7.35 15.50
N LEU A 150 -1.78 -8.17 16.46
CA LEU A 150 -1.33 -9.55 16.56
C LEU A 150 -1.90 -10.33 15.38
N ASP A 151 -1.05 -11.12 14.74
CA ASP A 151 -1.48 -12.16 13.81
C ASP A 151 -1.76 -13.43 14.63
N PRO A 152 -3.00 -13.93 14.67
CA PRO A 152 -3.32 -15.18 15.38
C PRO A 152 -2.51 -16.38 14.87
N ASP A 153 -2.11 -16.37 13.59
CA ASP A 153 -1.33 -17.43 12.97
C ASP A 153 0.17 -17.30 13.29
N GLN A 154 0.63 -16.12 13.70
CA GLN A 154 2.02 -15.83 14.08
C GLN A 154 2.09 -15.00 15.37
N PRO A 155 1.97 -15.64 16.55
CA PRO A 155 1.96 -14.93 17.84
C PRO A 155 3.24 -14.12 18.12
N GLU A 156 4.37 -14.52 17.54
CA GLU A 156 5.67 -13.84 17.69
C GLU A 156 5.94 -12.78 16.61
N LYS A 157 4.93 -12.46 15.78
CA LYS A 157 5.04 -11.44 14.74
C LYS A 157 5.54 -10.12 15.33
N VAL A 158 6.64 -9.63 14.77
CA VAL A 158 7.12 -8.26 14.97
C VAL A 158 6.69 -7.36 13.82
N ALA A 159 6.59 -6.06 14.09
CA ALA A 159 6.24 -5.05 13.10
C ALA A 159 7.34 -3.99 13.00
N ASN A 160 7.84 -3.76 11.79
CA ASN A 160 8.80 -2.71 11.48
C ASN A 160 8.08 -1.52 10.84
N ASN A 161 8.10 -0.37 11.51
CA ASN A 161 7.48 0.85 11.00
C ASN A 161 8.57 1.85 10.63
N TRP A 162 8.65 2.17 9.34
CA TRP A 162 9.61 3.10 8.76
C TRP A 162 8.91 4.40 8.36
N ASP A 163 9.58 5.52 8.61
CA ASP A 163 9.19 6.85 8.14
C ASP A 163 10.33 7.36 7.25
N VAL A 164 10.04 7.68 6.00
CA VAL A 164 11.03 8.24 5.08
C VAL A 164 10.94 9.76 5.11
N VAL A 165 12.08 10.41 5.35
CA VAL A 165 12.16 11.87 5.53
C VAL A 165 13.15 12.45 4.54
N CYS A 166 12.72 13.44 3.77
CA CYS A 166 13.62 14.21 2.91
C CYS A 166 14.30 15.33 3.72
N ILE A 167 15.63 15.44 3.58
CA ILE A 167 16.44 16.48 4.22
C ILE A 167 17.31 17.13 3.15
N ALA A 168 17.06 18.41 2.87
CA ALA A 168 17.79 19.16 1.84
C ALA A 168 18.00 20.64 2.27
N PRO A 169 18.89 20.89 3.26
CA PRO A 169 19.03 22.20 3.92
C PRO A 169 19.36 23.36 2.97
N GLU A 170 19.89 23.07 1.79
CA GLU A 170 20.21 24.02 0.73
C GLU A 170 18.96 24.66 0.06
N PHE A 171 17.76 24.12 0.30
CA PHE A 171 16.50 24.67 -0.22
C PHE A 171 15.66 25.32 0.89
N THR A 172 14.93 26.38 0.53
CA THR A 172 14.10 27.19 1.45
C THR A 172 13.13 26.37 2.32
N LYS A 173 12.66 25.22 1.83
CA LYS A 173 11.71 24.31 2.53
C LYS A 173 12.28 22.91 2.75
N GLY A 174 13.59 22.71 2.56
CA GLY A 174 14.17 21.37 2.57
C GLY A 174 14.31 20.74 3.95
N LEU A 175 13.90 21.44 5.02
CA LEU A 175 13.76 20.88 6.36
C LEU A 175 12.30 20.66 6.77
N ASP A 176 11.32 21.02 5.93
CA ASP A 176 9.90 20.93 6.28
C ASP A 176 9.50 19.49 6.65
N ASP A 177 9.96 18.49 5.90
CA ASP A 177 9.66 17.08 6.17
C ASP A 177 10.26 16.60 7.49
N TYR A 178 11.47 17.05 7.82
CA TYR A 178 12.12 16.75 9.09
C TYR A 178 11.40 17.38 10.28
N GLU A 179 11.01 18.66 10.19
CA GLU A 179 10.23 19.31 11.24
C GLU A 179 8.88 18.63 11.46
N ARG A 180 8.25 18.16 10.37
CA ARG A 180 7.02 17.38 10.40
C ARG A 180 7.22 16.03 11.07
N PHE A 181 8.29 15.31 10.73
CA PHE A 181 8.69 14.07 11.39
C PHE A 181 8.88 14.27 12.89
N ASN A 182 9.60 15.30 13.33
CA ASN A 182 9.79 15.58 14.75
C ASN A 182 8.45 15.82 15.48
N LYS A 183 7.54 16.59 14.88
CA LYS A 183 6.18 16.81 15.42
C LYS A 183 5.34 15.53 15.45
N LYS A 184 5.53 14.65 14.47
CA LYS A 184 4.83 13.37 14.33
C LYS A 184 5.23 12.40 15.45
N HIS A 185 6.51 12.38 15.82
CA HIS A 185 7.09 11.44 16.77
C HIS A 185 7.24 11.95 18.20
N CYS A 186 7.07 13.25 18.46
CA CYS A 186 7.23 13.82 19.81
C CYS A 186 6.29 13.27 20.90
N ARG A 187 5.34 12.40 20.54
CA ARG A 187 4.39 11.74 21.45
C ARG A 187 4.56 10.22 21.49
N LEU A 188 5.54 9.69 20.79
CA LEU A 188 5.83 8.28 20.73
C LEU A 188 7.05 8.01 21.61
N PHE A 189 6.90 7.01 22.48
CA PHE A 189 8.00 6.54 23.31
C PHE A 189 8.60 5.29 22.66
N GLY A 190 9.92 5.24 22.54
CA GLY A 190 10.69 4.12 22.01
C GLY A 190 11.69 3.59 23.04
N VAL A 191 12.16 2.36 22.83
CA VAL A 191 13.31 1.82 23.58
C VAL A 191 14.57 2.21 22.83
N THR A 192 15.50 2.87 23.50
CA THR A 192 16.80 3.28 22.95
C THR A 192 17.82 2.15 23.01
N ASP A 193 18.95 2.30 22.33
CA ASP A 193 20.05 1.32 22.28
C ASP A 193 20.66 1.02 23.66
N ASP A 194 20.50 1.93 24.63
CA ASP A 194 20.90 1.77 26.03
C ASP A 194 19.77 1.28 26.96
N GLY A 195 18.61 0.93 26.39
CA GLY A 195 17.47 0.36 27.11
C GLY A 195 16.61 1.35 27.88
N LEU A 196 16.79 2.66 27.64
CA LEU A 196 15.93 3.71 28.18
C LEU A 196 14.65 3.86 27.36
N ILE A 197 13.67 4.56 27.92
CA ILE A 197 12.44 4.94 27.22
C ILE A 197 12.51 6.44 26.96
N GLU A 198 12.49 6.84 25.70
CA GLU A 198 12.47 8.23 25.23
C GLU A 198 11.28 8.51 24.32
#